data_AF-A0A941D759-F1
#
_entry.id   AF-A0A941D759-F1
#
_cell.length_a   1.000
_cell.length_b   1.000
_cell.length_c   1.000
_cell.angle_alpha   90.00
_cell.angle_beta   90.00
_cell.angle_gamma   90.00
#
_symmetry.space_group_name_H-M   'P 1'
#
loop_
_entity.id
_entity.type
_entity.pdbx_description
1 polymer ?
#
loop_
_entity_poly.entity_id
_entity_poly.type
_entity_poly.pdbx_seq_one_letter_code
_entity_poly.pdbx_strand_id
1 'polypeptide(L)'
;MSDTRDPRDAGADGPGGDGPLLPGAPLPDEVQRHLRRSMEMLRERADDPAVRRRIDDVLAGRASLRDLARDDGFDRFMEPLVRRGMQRLDELSPQEREAAERGAAALARGEKVPEPDADRASRPRPPDLGTW
;
A
#
# COMPACT_ATOMS: atom_id res chain seq x y z
N MET A 1 30.58 4.12 -40.70
CA MET A 1 29.33 4.79 -40.31
C MET A 1 28.93 4.24 -38.97
N SER A 2 29.35 4.90 -37.89
CA SER A 2 29.11 4.45 -36.51
C SER A 2 27.80 5.04 -36.04
N ASP A 3 26.77 4.19 -35.95
CA ASP A 3 25.48 4.53 -35.35
C ASP A 3 25.66 4.52 -33.82
N THR A 4 25.75 5.71 -33.25
CA THR A 4 25.83 5.93 -31.80
C THR A 4 24.40 5.97 -31.29
N ARG A 5 23.92 4.87 -30.71
CA ARG A 5 22.71 4.88 -29.89
C ARG A 5 23.03 5.57 -28.56
N ASP A 6 22.49 6.77 -28.39
CA ASP A 6 22.53 7.54 -27.16
C ASP A 6 21.60 6.88 -26.10
N PRO A 7 22.08 6.57 -24.88
CA PRO A 7 21.26 5.96 -23.82
C PRO A 7 20.72 6.99 -22.80
N ARG A 8 20.38 8.22 -23.22
CA ARG A 8 19.89 9.27 -22.30
C ARG A 8 18.51 9.83 -22.60
N ASP A 9 17.55 8.99 -22.99
CA ASP A 9 16.14 9.37 -22.89
C ASP A 9 15.64 9.21 -21.43
N ALA A 10 16.27 9.97 -20.54
CA ALA A 10 15.80 10.27 -19.20
C ALA A 10 14.73 11.37 -19.33
N GLY A 11 13.56 10.99 -19.84
CA GLY A 11 12.36 11.83 -19.85
C GLY A 11 11.62 11.73 -18.51
N ALA A 12 12.25 12.21 -17.44
CA ALA A 12 11.52 12.65 -16.26
C ALA A 12 11.12 14.11 -16.53
N ASP A 13 9.85 14.39 -16.86
CA ASP A 13 9.15 15.62 -16.46
C ASP A 13 7.71 15.71 -17.04
N GLY A 14 6.72 15.87 -16.15
CA GLY A 14 5.34 16.24 -16.48
C GLY A 14 4.35 15.99 -15.32
N PRO A 15 3.53 16.98 -14.88
CA PRO A 15 2.84 16.94 -13.59
C PRO A 15 1.54 16.13 -13.66
N GLY A 16 1.65 14.83 -13.40
CA GLY A 16 0.52 13.95 -13.15
C GLY A 16 0.98 12.94 -12.11
N GLY A 17 0.25 12.82 -11.00
CA GLY A 17 0.61 11.99 -9.85
C GLY A 17 0.56 10.49 -10.12
N ASP A 18 1.02 10.01 -11.27
CA ASP A 18 0.97 8.61 -11.71
C ASP A 18 2.36 7.94 -11.72
N GLY A 19 3.41 8.64 -11.28
CA GLY A 19 4.76 8.09 -11.17
C GLY A 19 4.85 6.92 -10.16
N PRO A 20 5.84 6.03 -10.31
CA PRO A 20 6.03 4.91 -9.39
C PRO A 20 6.34 5.43 -7.97
N LEU A 21 5.58 4.98 -6.98
CA LEU A 21 5.78 5.37 -5.58
C LEU A 21 7.11 4.85 -5.00
N LEU A 22 7.65 3.79 -5.61
CA LEU A 22 8.95 3.21 -5.30
C LEU A 22 9.84 3.26 -6.55
N PRO A 23 10.49 4.41 -6.84
CA PRO A 23 11.40 4.54 -7.97
C PRO A 23 12.53 3.50 -7.91
N GLY A 24 12.81 2.85 -9.04
CA GLY A 24 13.85 1.82 -9.16
C GLY A 24 13.44 0.41 -8.72
N ALA A 25 12.19 0.21 -8.26
CA ALA A 25 11.64 -1.12 -8.02
C ALA A 25 10.80 -1.56 -9.24
N PRO A 26 11.16 -2.66 -9.94
CA PRO A 26 10.36 -3.18 -11.05
C PRO A 26 9.12 -3.90 -10.50
N LEU A 27 8.10 -3.15 -10.13
CA LEU A 27 6.84 -3.67 -9.60
C LEU A 27 5.78 -3.79 -10.70
N PRO A 28 4.98 -4.87 -10.73
CA PRO A 28 3.82 -4.96 -11.61
C PRO A 28 2.85 -3.79 -11.40
N ASP A 29 2.19 -3.33 -12.47
CA ASP A 29 1.27 -2.19 -12.42
C ASP A 29 0.15 -2.36 -11.39
N GLU A 30 -0.36 -3.57 -11.21
CA GLU A 30 -1.40 -3.87 -10.21
C GLU A 30 -0.87 -3.67 -8.79
N VAL A 31 0.38 -4.03 -8.52
CA VAL A 31 1.03 -3.78 -7.23
C VAL A 31 1.20 -2.28 -7.00
N GLN A 32 1.57 -1.52 -8.04
CA GLN A 32 1.68 -0.07 -7.95
C GLN A 32 0.32 0.59 -7.68
N ARG A 33 -0.75 0.14 -8.36
CA ARG A 33 -2.13 0.59 -8.10
C ARG A 33 -2.57 0.29 -6.67
N HIS A 34 -2.34 -0.94 -6.21
CA HIS A 34 -2.69 -1.35 -4.86
C HIS A 34 -1.95 -0.51 -3.80
N LEU A 35 -0.67 -0.23 -4.03
CA LEU A 35 0.14 0.61 -3.16
C LEU A 35 -0.37 2.06 -3.12
N ARG A 36 -0.71 2.64 -4.27
CA ARG A 36 -1.30 3.97 -4.36
C ARG A 36 -2.61 4.07 -3.59
N ARG A 37 -3.50 3.10 -3.76
CA ARG A 37 -4.75 3.02 -3.01
C ARG A 37 -4.53 2.89 -1.51
N SER A 38 -3.51 2.13 -1.11
CA SER A 38 -3.12 2.02 0.30
C SER A 38 -2.68 3.37 0.88
N MET A 39 -1.92 4.15 0.12
CA MET A 39 -1.50 5.50 0.50
C MET A 39 -2.67 6.48 0.60
N GLU A 40 -3.66 6.40 -0.31
CA GLU A 40 -4.90 7.18 -0.22
C GLU A 40 -5.68 6.85 1.07
N MET A 41 -5.80 5.57 1.41
CA MET A 41 -6.47 5.16 2.66
C MET A 41 -5.73 5.64 3.92
N LEU A 42 -4.40 5.72 3.90
CA LEU A 42 -3.60 6.27 5.01
C LEU A 42 -3.77 7.79 5.11
N ARG A 43 -3.81 8.49 3.97
CA ARG A 43 -4.08 9.93 3.91
C ARG A 43 -5.42 10.29 4.54
N GLU A 44 -6.45 9.51 4.27
CA GLU A 44 -7.80 9.71 4.83
C GLU A 44 -7.85 9.50 6.35
N ARG A 45 -7.00 8.62 6.88
CA ARG A 45 -6.92 8.30 8.31
C ARG A 45 -5.97 9.20 9.11
N ALA A 46 -5.11 9.95 8.44
CA ALA A 46 -4.14 10.80 9.11
C ALA A 46 -4.82 12.07 9.65
N ASP A 47 -4.88 12.22 10.96
CA ASP A 47 -5.39 13.45 11.60
C ASP A 47 -4.35 14.58 11.60
N ASP A 48 -3.05 14.22 11.66
CA ASP A 48 -1.95 15.19 11.62
C ASP A 48 -1.80 15.81 10.22
N PRO A 49 -1.99 17.13 10.05
CA PRO A 49 -1.83 17.80 8.77
C PRO A 49 -0.43 17.65 8.16
N ALA A 50 0.61 17.52 8.99
CA ALA A 50 1.98 17.35 8.53
C ALA A 50 2.21 15.93 7.98
N VAL A 51 1.55 14.91 8.52
CA VAL A 51 1.59 13.54 7.97
C VAL A 51 0.80 13.49 6.65
N ARG A 52 -0.40 14.08 6.61
CA ARG A 52 -1.21 14.17 5.39
C ARG A 52 -0.44 14.79 4.22
N ARG A 53 0.24 15.91 4.46
CA ARG A 53 1.02 16.60 3.43
C ARG A 53 2.13 15.73 2.85
N ARG A 54 2.86 15.00 3.69
CA ARG A 54 3.91 14.08 3.23
C ARG A 54 3.35 12.93 2.39
N ILE A 55 2.19 12.40 2.77
CA ILE A 55 1.50 11.39 1.97
C ILE A 55 1.05 11.99 0.63
N ASP A 56 0.51 13.22 0.62
CA ASP A 56 0.14 13.93 -0.60
C ASP A 56 1.36 14.18 -1.52
N ASP A 57 2.53 14.46 -0.94
CA ASP A 57 3.80 14.60 -1.70
C ASP A 57 4.22 13.29 -2.37
N VAL A 58 4.06 12.15 -1.68
CA VAL A 58 4.32 10.82 -2.25
C VAL A 58 3.32 10.50 -3.37
N LEU A 59 2.02 10.70 -3.13
CA LEU A 59 0.98 10.46 -4.13
C LEU A 59 1.16 11.33 -5.38
N ALA A 60 1.63 12.57 -5.21
CA ALA A 60 1.93 13.48 -6.31
C ALA A 60 3.28 13.21 -6.99
N GLY A 61 4.06 12.24 -6.53
CA GLY A 61 5.39 11.93 -7.08
C GLY A 61 6.46 12.97 -6.74
N ARG A 62 6.21 13.87 -5.78
CA ARG A 62 7.19 14.85 -5.28
C ARG A 62 8.15 14.24 -4.26
N ALA A 63 7.78 13.12 -3.65
CA ALA A 63 8.60 12.32 -2.74
C ALA A 63 8.41 10.83 -3.04
N SER A 64 9.36 9.99 -2.61
CA SER A 64 9.20 8.54 -2.71
C SER A 64 8.61 7.96 -1.42
N LEU A 65 7.95 6.80 -1.53
CA LEU A 65 7.52 6.04 -0.36
C LEU A 65 8.71 5.64 0.53
N ARG A 66 9.89 5.46 -0.07
CA ARG A 66 11.12 5.15 0.67
C ARG A 66 11.57 6.30 1.56
N ASP A 67 11.31 7.54 1.16
CA ASP A 67 11.62 8.72 1.95
C ASP A 67 10.62 8.90 3.08
N LEU A 68 9.33 8.67 2.78
CA LEU A 68 8.27 8.69 3.77
C LEU A 68 8.48 7.64 4.88
N ALA A 69 8.93 6.44 4.53
CA ALA A 69 9.22 5.36 5.47
C ALA A 69 10.42 5.63 6.40
N ARG A 70 11.09 6.78 6.27
CA ARG A 70 12.17 7.23 7.17
C ARG A 70 11.78 8.47 7.97
N ASP A 71 10.53 8.93 7.84
CA ASP A 71 10.04 10.11 8.55
C ASP A 71 9.49 9.71 9.92
N ASP A 72 10.07 10.26 10.98
CA ASP A 72 9.68 9.98 12.38
C ASP A 72 8.21 10.33 12.68
N GLY A 73 7.61 11.27 11.94
CA GLY A 73 6.20 11.62 12.06
C GLY A 73 5.30 10.54 11.49
N PHE A 74 5.64 10.05 10.29
CA PHE A 74 4.96 8.95 9.64
C PHE A 74 5.11 7.63 10.43
N ASP A 75 6.30 7.34 10.97
CA ASP A 75 6.54 6.14 11.78
C ASP A 75 5.66 6.10 13.04
N ARG A 76 5.58 7.23 13.76
CA ARG A 76 4.69 7.35 14.93
C ARG A 76 3.20 7.21 14.57
N PHE A 77 2.81 7.68 13.40
CA PHE A 77 1.45 7.48 12.89
C PHE A 77 1.17 6.00 12.56
N MET A 78 2.15 5.30 11.99
CA MET A 78 2.01 3.90 11.58
C MET A 78 2.06 2.91 12.76
N GLU A 79 2.82 3.20 13.82
CA GLU A 79 3.01 2.30 14.96
C GLU A 79 1.71 1.68 15.53
N PRO A 80 0.66 2.46 15.87
CA PRO A 80 -0.58 1.88 16.37
C PRO A 80 -1.33 1.05 15.32
N LEU A 81 -1.26 1.43 14.04
CA LEU A 81 -1.90 0.70 12.94
C LEU A 81 -1.24 -0.66 12.72
N VAL A 82 0.09 -0.70 12.71
CA VAL A 82 0.87 -1.94 12.61
C VAL A 82 0.58 -2.85 13.79
N ARG A 83 0.58 -2.32 15.01
CA ARG A 83 0.28 -3.09 16.22
C ARG A 83 -1.10 -3.74 16.15
N ARG A 84 -2.12 -2.99 15.73
CA ARG A 84 -3.48 -3.52 15.54
C ARG A 84 -3.56 -4.55 14.42
N GLY A 85 -2.81 -4.33 13.34
CA GLY A 85 -2.70 -5.28 12.23
C GLY A 85 -2.12 -6.62 12.67
N MET A 86 -1.05 -6.60 13.47
CA MET A 86 -0.42 -7.80 14.00
C MET A 86 -1.35 -8.58 14.93
N GLN A 87 -2.05 -7.89 15.83
CA GLN A 87 -3.06 -8.52 16.70
C GLN A 87 -4.15 -9.22 15.88
N ARG A 88 -4.65 -8.57 14.82
CA ARG A 88 -5.67 -9.17 13.95
C ARG A 88 -5.13 -10.34 13.13
N LEU A 89 -3.85 -10.32 12.76
CA LEU A 89 -3.19 -11.43 12.07
C LEU A 89 -3.13 -12.68 12.97
N ASP A 90 -2.83 -12.49 14.25
CA ASP A 90 -2.81 -13.58 15.23
C ASP A 90 -4.20 -14.21 15.43
N GLU A 91 -5.25 -13.40 15.36
CA GLU A 91 -6.66 -13.80 15.51
C GLU A 91 -7.27 -14.49 14.28
N LEU A 92 -6.56 -14.55 13.15
CA LEU A 92 -7.09 -15.17 11.93
C LEU A 92 -7.28 -16.68 12.12
N SER A 93 -8.48 -17.16 11.75
CA SER A 93 -8.75 -18.59 11.59
C SER A 93 -7.90 -19.19 10.46
N PRO A 94 -7.72 -20.52 10.42
CA PRO A 94 -6.96 -21.17 9.36
C PRO A 94 -7.45 -20.82 7.95
N GLN A 95 -8.77 -20.75 7.75
CA GLN A 95 -9.38 -20.40 6.46
C GLN A 95 -9.08 -18.95 6.05
N GLU A 96 -9.05 -18.03 7.01
CA GLU A 96 -8.73 -16.63 6.77
C GLU A 96 -7.24 -16.43 6.48
N ARG A 97 -6.36 -17.19 7.15
CA ARG A 97 -4.93 -17.21 6.87
C ARG A 97 -4.66 -17.68 5.44
N GLU A 98 -5.26 -18.80 5.03
CA GLU A 98 -5.12 -19.28 3.64
C GLU A 98 -5.65 -18.27 2.62
N ALA A 99 -6.76 -17.59 2.93
CA ALA A 99 -7.30 -16.55 2.05
C ALA A 99 -6.34 -15.36 1.91
N ALA A 100 -5.73 -14.92 3.00
CA ALA A 100 -4.72 -13.86 3.01
C ALA A 100 -3.47 -14.26 2.21
N GLU A 101 -2.98 -15.49 2.38
CA GLU A 101 -1.84 -16.03 1.63
C GLU A 101 -2.12 -16.12 0.12
N ARG A 102 -3.31 -16.61 -0.27
CA ARG A 102 -3.73 -16.62 -1.68
C ARG A 102 -3.79 -15.22 -2.27
N GLY A 103 -4.34 -14.26 -1.52
CA GLY A 103 -4.39 -12.85 -1.93
C GLY A 103 -2.99 -12.25 -2.10
N ALA A 104 -2.09 -12.47 -1.15
CA ALA A 104 -0.71 -12.00 -1.23
C ALA A 104 0.03 -12.60 -2.43
N ALA A 105 -0.16 -13.90 -2.70
CA ALA A 105 0.43 -14.57 -3.85
C ALA A 105 -0.13 -14.04 -5.19
N ALA A 106 -1.43 -13.77 -5.26
CA ALA A 106 -2.07 -13.15 -6.43
C ALA A 106 -1.51 -11.74 -6.70
N LEU A 107 -1.42 -10.91 -5.65
CA LEU A 107 -0.84 -9.57 -5.74
C LEU A 107 0.61 -9.61 -6.24
N ALA A 108 1.42 -10.52 -5.70
CA ALA A 108 2.82 -10.68 -6.11
C ALA A 108 2.98 -11.05 -7.58
N ARG A 109 2.00 -11.76 -8.16
CA ARG A 109 1.94 -12.08 -9.61
C ARG A 109 1.37 -10.92 -10.45
N GLY A 110 0.91 -9.84 -9.82
CA GLY A 110 0.25 -8.72 -10.48
C GLY A 110 -1.19 -9.02 -10.88
N GLU A 111 -1.81 -10.06 -10.30
CA GLU A 111 -3.22 -10.36 -10.51
C GLU A 111 -4.09 -9.38 -9.72
N LYS A 112 -5.26 -9.06 -10.27
CA LYS A 112 -6.26 -8.27 -9.55
C LYS A 112 -6.67 -9.04 -8.30
N VAL A 113 -6.29 -8.53 -7.14
CA VAL A 113 -6.82 -9.04 -5.88
C VAL A 113 -8.25 -8.51 -5.77
N PRO A 114 -9.26 -9.39 -5.60
CA PRO A 114 -10.61 -8.93 -5.34
C PRO A 114 -10.55 -8.06 -4.09
N GLU A 115 -11.07 -6.84 -4.19
CA GLU A 115 -11.09 -5.92 -3.08
C GLU A 115 -11.75 -6.60 -1.88
N PRO A 116 -11.16 -6.52 -0.68
CA PRO A 116 -11.90 -6.93 0.50
C PRO A 116 -13.14 -6.05 0.55
N ASP A 117 -14.33 -6.66 0.45
CA ASP A 117 -15.59 -5.99 0.73
C ASP A 117 -15.40 -5.20 2.03
N ALA A 118 -15.40 -3.87 1.96
CA ALA A 118 -15.23 -3.01 3.13
C ALA A 118 -16.31 -3.31 4.20
N ASP A 119 -17.43 -3.88 3.76
CA ASP A 119 -18.51 -4.44 4.57
C ASP A 119 -18.09 -5.66 5.40
N ARG A 120 -17.16 -6.50 4.93
CA ARG A 120 -16.75 -7.72 5.65
C ARG A 120 -15.81 -7.41 6.81
N ALA A 121 -14.98 -6.36 6.69
CA ALA A 121 -14.10 -5.90 7.76
C ALA A 121 -14.85 -5.17 8.89
N SER A 122 -16.02 -4.60 8.56
CA SER A 122 -16.86 -3.80 9.47
C SER A 122 -17.99 -4.60 10.13
N ARG A 123 -18.29 -5.82 9.66
CA ARG A 123 -19.28 -6.68 10.33
C ARG A 123 -18.73 -7.15 11.67
N PRO A 124 -19.42 -6.89 12.80
CA PRO A 124 -19.09 -7.53 14.05
C PRO A 124 -19.17 -9.04 13.84
N ARG A 125 -18.09 -9.75 14.23
CA ARG A 125 -18.06 -11.21 14.25
C ARG A 125 -19.27 -11.66 15.08
N PRO A 126 -20.15 -12.54 14.56
CA PRO A 126 -21.22 -13.08 15.40
C PRO A 126 -20.55 -13.70 16.63
N PRO A 127 -21.08 -13.46 17.85
CA PRO A 127 -20.55 -14.12 19.03
C PRO A 127 -20.53 -15.61 18.74
N ASP A 128 -19.41 -16.25 19.06
CA ASP A 128 -19.27 -17.70 19.04
C ASP A 128 -20.35 -18.25 19.97
N LEU A 129 -21.51 -18.58 19.39
CA LEU A 129 -22.55 -19.33 20.07
C LEU A 129 -22.02 -20.74 20.13
N GLY A 130 -21.13 -20.96 21.10
CA GLY A 130 -20.60 -22.25 21.46
C GLY A 130 -21.76 -23.24 21.51
N THR A 131 -21.77 -24.15 20.56
CA THR A 131 -22.67 -25.29 20.54
C THR A 131 -22.31 -26.15 21.75
N TRP A 132 -23.12 -26.04 22.82
CA TRP A 132 -23.13 -27.00 23.92
C TRP A 132 -23.97 -28.22 23.54
#